data_AF-A0A9X9M6D3-F1
#
_entry.id   AF-A0A9X9M6D3-F1
#
_cell.length_a   1.000
_cell.length_b   1.000
_cell.length_c   1.000
_cell.angle_alpha   90.00
_cell.angle_beta   90.00
_cell.angle_gamma   90.00
#
_symmetry.space_group_name_H-M   'P 1'
#
loop_
_entity.id
_entity.type
_entity.pdbx_description
1 polymer ?
#
loop_
_entity_poly.entity_id
_entity_poly.type
_entity_poly.pdbx_seq_one_letter_code
_entity_poly.pdbx_strand_id
1 'polypeptide(L)'
;MENYSMYCVSCRTPVCYLCLEEGRHGKHEVKPLGAMWKQHKAQLSQALNGVSDKAKEAKEFLVQLKNILQQIQENGLDYEACLVAQCDALVDALTRQKAKLLTKVTKEREHKLKVGTWVMTT
;
A
#
# COMPACT_ATOMS: atom_id res chain seq x y z
N MET A 1 12.08 19.43 55.75
CA MET A 1 11.87 18.65 54.51
C MET A 1 13.16 17.94 54.20
N GLU A 2 13.17 16.61 54.24
CA GLU A 2 14.35 15.84 53.84
C GLU A 2 14.56 15.97 52.32
N ASN A 3 15.81 16.20 51.92
CA ASN A 3 16.19 16.32 50.52
C ASN A 3 16.50 14.92 49.97
N TYR A 4 15.84 14.54 48.88
CA TYR A 4 16.08 13.26 48.20
C TYR A 4 17.35 13.39 47.35
N SER A 5 18.44 12.77 47.80
CA SER A 5 19.75 12.84 47.12
C SER A 5 20.13 11.54 46.40
N MET A 6 19.45 10.43 46.70
CA MET A 6 19.78 9.10 46.20
C MET A 6 18.59 8.44 45.50
N TYR A 7 18.86 7.41 44.70
CA TYR A 7 17.88 6.59 43.99
C TYR A 7 18.16 5.12 44.26
N CYS A 8 17.19 4.40 44.79
CA CYS A 8 17.26 2.96 44.97
C CYS A 8 16.97 2.26 43.65
N VAL A 9 17.98 1.60 43.07
CA VAL A 9 17.86 0.88 41.79
C VAL A 9 16.94 -0.33 41.95
N SER A 10 17.06 -1.05 43.07
CA SER A 10 16.26 -2.25 43.36
C SER A 10 14.76 -1.93 43.50
N CYS A 11 14.43 -0.77 44.09
CA CYS A 11 13.04 -0.36 44.34
C CYS A 11 12.51 0.67 43.33
N ARG A 12 13.38 1.14 42.43
CA ARG A 12 13.10 2.17 41.41
C ARG A 12 12.50 3.48 41.94
N THR A 13 12.93 3.93 43.12
CA THR A 13 12.37 5.12 43.80
C THR A 13 13.47 6.04 44.35
N PRO A 14 13.30 7.38 44.35
CA PRO A 14 14.18 8.28 45.08
C PRO A 14 14.09 8.02 46.59
N VAL A 15 15.23 8.11 47.29
CA VAL A 15 15.35 7.88 48.73
C VAL A 15 16.14 9.00 49.41
N CYS A 16 15.73 9.36 50.62
CA CYS A 16 16.46 10.28 51.50
C CYS A 16 17.57 9.54 52.28
N TYR A 17 18.39 10.29 53.02
CA TYR A 17 19.47 9.73 53.83
C TYR A 17 18.97 8.79 54.94
N LEU A 18 17.88 9.15 55.64
CA LEU A 18 17.27 8.32 56.67
C LEU A 18 16.75 6.97 56.12
N CYS A 19 16.15 6.97 54.94
CA CYS A 19 15.71 5.73 54.28
C CYS A 19 16.89 4.80 53.90
N LEU A 20 18.08 5.38 53.69
CA LEU A 20 19.30 4.68 53.33
C LEU A 20 20.01 4.11 54.56
N GLU A 21 20.27 4.93 55.58
CA GLU A 21 21.10 4.57 56.74
C GLU A 21 20.32 3.90 57.86
N GLU A 22 19.11 4.38 58.15
CA GLU A 22 18.28 3.87 59.25
C GLU A 22 17.06 3.06 58.75
N GLY A 23 16.87 3.00 57.44
CA GLY A 23 15.66 2.49 56.81
C GLY A 23 15.82 1.17 56.05
N ARG A 24 14.78 0.84 55.28
CA ARG A 24 14.65 -0.43 54.52
C ARG A 24 15.60 -0.56 53.33
N HIS A 25 16.36 0.47 52.97
CA HIS A 25 17.18 0.48 51.75
C HIS A 25 18.68 0.35 51.99
N GLY A 26 19.15 0.18 53.23
CA GLY A 26 20.58 0.07 53.55
C GLY A 26 21.31 -1.12 52.93
N LYS A 27 20.58 -2.12 52.41
CA LYS A 27 21.14 -3.26 51.67
C LYS A 27 20.85 -3.23 50.17
N HIS A 28 20.12 -2.23 49.68
CA HIS A 28 19.79 -2.12 48.27
C HIS A 28 20.87 -1.34 47.50
N GLU A 29 21.00 -1.65 46.21
CA GLU A 29 21.86 -0.85 45.35
C GLU A 29 21.25 0.55 45.19
N VAL A 30 21.98 1.56 45.65
CA VAL A 30 21.59 2.97 45.53
C VAL A 30 22.62 3.74 44.72
N LYS A 31 22.14 4.70 43.93
CA LYS A 31 22.97 5.58 43.11
C LYS A 31 22.59 7.04 43.35
N PRO A 32 23.49 8.00 43.10
CA PRO A 32 23.17 9.42 43.18
C PRO A 32 21.97 9.74 42.27
N LEU A 33 20.96 10.41 42.83
CA LEU A 33 19.71 10.69 42.12
C LEU A 33 19.96 11.51 40.85
N GLY A 34 20.89 12.47 40.90
CA GLY A 34 21.26 13.29 39.74
C GLY A 34 21.89 12.48 38.60
N ALA A 35 22.63 11.41 38.91
CA ALA A 35 23.21 10.53 37.89
C ALA A 35 22.12 9.65 37.25
N MET A 36 21.24 9.06 38.06
CA MET A 36 20.11 8.27 37.58
C MET A 36 19.13 9.09 36.75
N TRP A 37 18.86 10.33 37.17
CA TRP A 37 18.03 11.27 36.40
C TRP A 37 18.61 11.52 35.00
N LYS A 38 19.90 11.83 34.90
CA LYS A 38 20.57 12.05 33.60
C LYS A 38 20.50 10.80 32.73
N GLN A 39 20.76 9.62 33.30
CA GLN A 39 20.67 8.35 32.58
C GLN A 39 19.25 8.07 32.07
N HIS A 40 18.23 8.15 32.95
CA HIS A 40 16.84 7.91 32.56
C HIS A 40 16.36 8.92 31.52
N LYS A 41 16.72 10.19 31.66
CA LYS A 41 16.41 11.23 30.67
C LYS A 41 17.01 10.85 29.31
N ALA A 42 18.28 10.46 29.25
CA ALA A 42 18.93 10.06 28.01
C ALA A 42 18.27 8.83 27.37
N GLN A 43 17.94 7.80 28.17
CA GLN A 43 17.25 6.60 27.70
C GLN A 43 15.86 6.92 27.13
N LEU A 44 15.08 7.75 27.82
CA LEU A 44 13.76 8.17 27.34
C LEU A 44 13.86 9.01 26.06
N SER A 45 14.82 9.94 25.98
CA SER A 45 15.05 10.70 24.75
C SER A 45 15.45 9.80 23.57
N GLN A 46 16.31 8.81 23.79
CA GLN A 46 16.69 7.86 22.77
C GLN A 46 15.50 6.99 22.32
N ALA A 47 14.71 6.49 23.27
CA ALA A 47 13.52 5.70 22.97
C ALA A 47 12.48 6.52 22.19
N LEU A 48 12.27 7.78 22.58
CA LEU A 48 11.36 8.69 21.89
C LEU A 48 11.80 8.95 20.45
N ASN A 49 13.09 9.22 20.23
CA ASN A 49 13.63 9.41 18.88
C ASN A 49 13.43 8.16 18.03
N GLY A 50 13.72 6.97 18.57
CA GLY A 50 13.52 5.71 17.84
C GLY A 50 12.05 5.43 17.50
N VAL A 51 11.10 5.83 18.35
CA VAL A 51 9.65 5.74 18.02
C VAL A 51 9.27 6.76 16.94
N SER A 52 9.82 7.98 17.00
CA SER A 52 9.57 9.01 15.99
C SER A 52 10.09 8.61 14.61
N ASP A 53 11.27 8.01 14.54
CA ASP A 53 11.86 7.52 13.30
C ASP A 53 11.00 6.40 12.70
N LYS A 54 10.57 5.43 13.51
CA LYS A 54 9.65 4.38 13.08
C LYS A 54 8.31 4.93 12.59
N ALA A 55 7.78 5.98 13.24
CA ALA A 55 6.55 6.62 12.80
C ALA A 55 6.71 7.29 11.43
N LYS A 56 7.89 7.89 11.17
CA LYS A 56 8.22 8.46 9.87
C LYS A 56 8.32 7.38 8.79
N GLU A 57 9.04 6.30 9.05
CA GLU A 57 9.15 5.15 8.14
C GLU A 57 7.78 4.55 7.80
N ALA A 58 6.92 4.35 8.81
CA ALA A 58 5.56 3.85 8.60
C ALA A 58 4.72 4.78 7.72
N LYS A 59 4.87 6.11 7.88
CA LYS A 59 4.19 7.10 7.05
C LYS A 59 4.68 7.06 5.60
N GLU A 60 6.00 6.93 5.39
CA GLU A 60 6.59 6.79 4.06
C GLU A 60 6.11 5.51 3.37
N PHE A 61 6.10 4.39 4.08
CA PHE A 61 5.58 3.12 3.58
C PHE A 61 4.11 3.21 3.18
N LEU A 62 3.28 3.90 3.98
CA LEU A 62 1.87 4.13 3.66
C LEU A 62 1.71 4.95 2.36
N VAL A 63 2.55 5.97 2.15
CA VAL A 63 2.54 6.75 0.90
C VAL A 63 2.92 5.87 -0.30
N GLN A 64 3.95 5.03 -0.15
CA GLN A 64 4.34 4.08 -1.20
C GLN A 64 3.19 3.11 -1.56
N LEU A 65 2.51 2.56 -0.56
CA LEU A 65 1.35 1.69 -0.78
C LEU A 65 0.22 2.41 -1.53
N LYS A 66 -0.06 3.67 -1.19
CA LYS A 66 -1.07 4.47 -1.91
C LYS A 66 -0.69 4.70 -3.37
N ASN A 67 0.58 4.97 -3.66
CA ASN A 67 1.07 5.16 -5.02
C ASN A 67 0.94 3.86 -5.84
N ILE A 68 1.29 2.71 -5.25
CA ILE A 68 1.13 1.40 -5.92
C ILE A 68 -0.34 1.12 -6.22
N LEU A 69 -1.24 1.39 -5.27
CA LEU A 69 -2.68 1.22 -5.47
C LEU A 69 -3.20 2.08 -6.63
N GLN A 70 -2.77 3.35 -6.67
CA GLN A 70 -3.12 4.27 -7.75
C GLN A 70 -2.63 3.74 -9.11
N GLN A 71 -1.38 3.29 -9.20
CA GLN A 71 -0.84 2.72 -10.43
C GLN A 71 -1.60 1.48 -10.90
N ILE A 72 -1.99 0.58 -9.99
CA ILE A 72 -2.79 -0.59 -10.33
C ILE A 72 -4.15 -0.17 -10.89
N GLN A 73 -4.78 0.84 -10.29
CA GLN A 73 -6.08 1.33 -10.72
C GLN A 73 -6.01 2.01 -12.11
N GLU A 74 -5.03 2.87 -12.34
CA GLU A 74 -4.80 3.54 -13.62
C GLU A 74 -4.49 2.52 -14.72
N ASN A 75 -3.54 1.61 -14.48
CA ASN A 75 -3.19 0.55 -15.42
C ASN A 75 -4.40 -0.34 -15.73
N GLY A 76 -5.20 -0.68 -14.71
CA GLY A 76 -6.39 -1.51 -14.88
C GLY A 76 -7.41 -0.91 -15.86
N LEU A 77 -7.66 0.40 -15.74
CA LEU A 77 -8.54 1.14 -16.65
C LEU A 77 -7.98 1.16 -18.08
N ASP A 78 -6.67 1.43 -18.23
CA ASP A 78 -6.02 1.43 -19.55
C ASP A 78 -6.06 0.05 -20.21
N TYR A 79 -5.85 -1.03 -19.44
CA TYR A 79 -5.96 -2.40 -19.94
C TYR A 79 -7.38 -2.74 -20.37
N GLU A 80 -8.38 -2.36 -19.58
CA GLU A 80 -9.79 -2.59 -19.92
C GLU A 80 -10.17 -1.85 -21.20
N ALA A 81 -9.83 -0.56 -21.31
CA ALA A 81 -10.08 0.23 -22.51
C ALA A 81 -9.38 -0.34 -23.75
N CYS A 82 -8.13 -0.78 -23.60
CA CYS A 82 -7.37 -1.40 -24.68
C CYS A 82 -8.01 -2.73 -25.13
N LEU A 83 -8.46 -3.56 -24.18
CA LEU A 83 -9.12 -4.82 -24.45
C LEU A 83 -10.43 -4.61 -25.21
N VAL A 84 -11.27 -3.67 -24.75
CA VAL A 84 -12.53 -3.32 -25.42
C VAL A 84 -12.27 -2.86 -26.85
N ALA A 85 -11.32 -1.95 -27.06
CA ALA A 85 -10.99 -1.45 -28.39
C ALA A 85 -10.50 -2.57 -29.34
N GLN A 86 -9.71 -3.52 -28.84
CA GLN A 86 -9.26 -4.67 -29.61
C GLN A 86 -10.41 -5.63 -29.98
N CYS A 87 -11.30 -5.92 -29.02
CA CYS A 87 -12.49 -6.72 -29.27
C CYS A 87 -13.41 -6.08 -30.31
N ASP A 88 -13.67 -4.78 -30.19
CA ASP A 88 -14.50 -4.03 -31.13
C ASP A 88 -13.89 -4.06 -32.53
N ALA A 89 -12.58 -3.86 -32.67
CA ALA A 89 -11.89 -3.94 -33.95
C ALA A 89 -12.02 -5.32 -34.62
N LEU A 90 -11.99 -6.40 -33.84
CA LEU A 90 -12.21 -7.78 -34.33
C LEU A 90 -13.66 -8.00 -34.78
N VAL A 91 -14.63 -7.57 -33.99
CA VAL A 91 -16.06 -7.65 -34.33
C VAL A 91 -16.34 -6.90 -35.64
N ASP A 92 -15.76 -5.73 -35.77
CA ASP A 92 -15.85 -4.89 -36.96
C ASP A 92 -15.27 -5.58 -38.20
N ALA A 93 -14.09 -6.19 -38.06
CA ALA A 93 -13.44 -6.93 -39.14
C ALA A 93 -14.29 -8.12 -39.61
N LEU A 94 -14.83 -8.89 -38.66
CA LEU A 94 -15.73 -10.02 -38.94
C LEU A 94 -17.01 -9.56 -39.62
N THR A 95 -17.60 -8.46 -39.14
CA THR A 95 -18.82 -7.88 -39.72
C THR A 95 -18.60 -7.43 -41.16
N ARG A 96 -17.46 -6.76 -41.43
CA ARG A 96 -17.05 -6.39 -42.79
C ARG A 96 -16.86 -7.62 -43.69
N GLN A 97 -16.22 -8.67 -43.19
CA GLN A 97 -16.03 -9.91 -43.96
C GLN A 97 -17.35 -10.60 -44.28
N LYS A 98 -18.27 -10.68 -43.30
CA LYS A 98 -19.62 -11.21 -43.49
C LYS A 98 -20.38 -10.45 -44.58
N ALA A 99 -20.36 -9.11 -44.56
CA ALA A 99 -21.02 -8.28 -45.56
C ALA A 99 -20.46 -8.50 -46.98
N LYS A 100 -19.13 -8.62 -47.11
CA LYS A 100 -18.47 -8.94 -48.39
C LYS A 100 -18.93 -10.30 -48.94
N LEU A 101 -18.97 -11.33 -48.09
CA LEU A 101 -19.42 -12.67 -48.49
C LEU A 101 -20.89 -12.69 -48.90
N LEU A 102 -21.77 -12.04 -48.13
CA LEU A 102 -23.18 -11.91 -48.47
C LEU A 102 -23.39 -11.20 -49.82
N THR A 103 -22.62 -10.13 -50.07
CA THR A 103 -22.68 -9.40 -51.34
C THR A 103 -22.29 -10.30 -52.52
N LYS A 104 -21.26 -11.14 -52.36
CA LYS A 104 -20.86 -12.12 -53.38
C LYS A 104 -21.97 -13.13 -53.67
N VAL A 105 -22.59 -13.69 -52.62
CA VAL A 105 -23.71 -14.64 -52.74
C VAL A 105 -24.90 -14.00 -53.45
N THR A 106 -25.28 -12.77 -53.09
CA THR A 106 -26.40 -12.06 -53.74
C THR A 106 -26.12 -11.82 -55.22
N LYS A 107 -24.92 -11.35 -55.57
CA LYS A 107 -24.53 -11.14 -56.98
C LYS A 107 -24.54 -12.43 -57.80
N GLU A 108 -24.01 -13.53 -57.25
CA GLU A 108 -24.06 -14.84 -57.92
C GLU A 108 -25.50 -15.33 -58.12
N ARG A 109 -26.36 -15.15 -57.11
CA ARG A 109 -27.78 -15.50 -57.19
C ARG A 109 -28.49 -14.70 -58.29
N GLU A 110 -28.30 -13.39 -58.33
CA GLU A 110 -28.87 -12.52 -59.36
C GLU A 110 -28.39 -12.87 -60.76
N HIS A 111 -27.09 -13.17 -60.92
CA HIS A 111 -26.53 -13.59 -62.20
C HIS A 111 -27.15 -14.91 -62.69
N LYS A 112 -27.25 -15.92 -61.81
CA LYS A 112 -27.89 -17.20 -62.13
C LYS A 112 -29.38 -17.04 -62.49
N LEU A 113 -30.10 -16.18 -61.78
CA LEU A 113 -31.51 -15.89 -62.09
C LEU A 113 -31.65 -15.26 -63.48
N LYS A 114 -30.84 -14.24 -63.81
CA LYS A 114 -30.85 -13.62 -65.13
C LYS A 114 -30.59 -14.65 -66.22
N VAL A 115 -29.48 -15.39 -66.15
CA VAL A 115 -29.12 -16.40 -67.17
C VAL A 115 -30.22 -17.46 -67.31
N GLY A 116 -30.78 -17.96 -66.21
CA GLY A 116 -31.90 -18.91 -66.24
C GLY A 116 -33.12 -18.37 -66.97
N THR A 117 -33.48 -17.10 -66.76
CA THR A 117 -34.58 -16.45 -67.48
C THR A 117 -34.30 -16.32 -68.98
N TRP A 118 -33.06 -15.96 -69.38
CA TRP A 118 -32.68 -15.86 -70.80
C TRP A 118 -32.80 -17.21 -71.53
N VAL A 119 -32.37 -18.30 -70.89
CA VAL A 119 -32.46 -19.67 -71.45
C VAL A 119 -33.91 -20.12 -71.64
N MET A 120 -34.86 -19.63 -70.82
CA MET A 120 -36.28 -19.97 -70.98
C MET A 120 -37.00 -19.16 -72.06
N THR A 121 -36.47 -18.00 -72.43
CA THR A 121 -37.06 -17.10 -73.44
C THR A 121 -36.46 -17.26 -74.85
N THR A 122 -35.42 -18.08 -75.02
CA THR A 122 -34.76 -18.35 -76.31
C THR A 122 -35.10 -19.76 -76.77
#